data_AF-X6MTA7-F1
#
_entry.id   AF-X6MTA7-F1
#
_cell.length_a   1.000
_cell.length_b   1.000
_cell.length_c   1.000
_cell.angle_alpha   90.00
_cell.angle_beta   90.00
_cell.angle_gamma   90.00
#
_symmetry.space_group_name_H-M   'P 1'
#
loop_
_entity.id
_entity.type
_entity.pdbx_description
1 polymer ?
#
loop_
_entity_poly.entity_id
_entity_poly.type
_entity_poly.pdbx_seq_one_letter_code
_entity_poly.pdbx_strand_id
1 'polypeptide(L)'
;MANDYIGWFVWVFGFGFEVISDHQKSVFKEDPQNRNKFINVGLWKLSRHPNYFGEISLWCGVTISALGIAHDWGFLMLLSPLWTFTLLCFLSGIPPTEKRADIKFKDNPDYQEYKKILRSHPVLLLLE
;
A
#
# COMPACT_ATOMS: atom_id res chain seq x y z
N MET A 1 7.49 26.91 1.67
CA MET A 1 6.90 27.23 0.35
C MET A 1 7.17 26.14 -0.69
N ALA A 2 8.41 25.92 -1.17
CA ALA A 2 8.67 24.86 -2.16
C ALA A 2 8.38 23.43 -1.65
N ASN A 3 8.76 23.15 -0.39
CA ASN A 3 8.52 21.86 0.26
C ASN A 3 7.02 21.56 0.43
N ASP A 4 6.18 22.59 0.56
CA ASP A 4 4.74 22.43 0.72
C ASP A 4 4.13 21.87 -0.57
N TYR A 5 4.48 22.44 -1.73
CA TYR A 5 3.99 21.95 -3.02
C TYR A 5 4.44 20.52 -3.30
N ILE A 6 5.69 20.18 -2.98
CA ILE A 6 6.21 18.81 -3.15
C ILE A 6 5.47 17.85 -2.21
N GLY A 7 5.31 18.22 -0.93
CA GLY A 7 4.61 17.40 0.05
C GLY A 7 3.16 17.16 -0.32
N TRP A 8 2.43 18.21 -0.72
CA TRP A 8 1.05 18.10 -1.19
C TRP A 8 0.93 17.30 -2.49
N PHE A 9 1.88 17.42 -3.42
CA PHE A 9 1.89 16.59 -4.62
C PHE A 9 2.04 15.10 -4.28
N VAL A 10 3.01 14.77 -3.42
CA VAL A 10 3.22 13.39 -2.94
C VAL A 10 1.99 12.89 -2.18
N TRP A 11 1.36 13.75 -1.37
CA TRP A 11 0.13 13.43 -0.65
C TRP A 11 -1.02 13.10 -1.60
N VAL A 12 -1.30 13.95 -2.58
CA VAL A 12 -2.37 13.74 -3.58
C VAL A 12 -2.11 12.46 -4.38
N PHE A 13 -0.85 12.22 -4.75
CA PHE A 13 -0.46 10.99 -5.43
C PHE A 13 -0.73 9.74 -4.57
N GLY A 14 -0.27 9.74 -3.31
CA GLY A 14 -0.50 8.63 -2.38
C GLY A 14 -1.97 8.37 -2.11
N PHE A 15 -2.73 9.43 -1.82
CA PHE A 15 -4.17 9.36 -1.61
C PHE A 15 -4.91 8.84 -2.84
N GLY A 16 -4.57 9.32 -4.03
CA GLY A 16 -5.13 8.82 -5.29
C GLY A 16 -4.86 7.33 -5.48
N PHE A 17 -3.64 6.87 -5.19
CA PHE A 17 -3.28 5.47 -5.29
C PHE A 17 -4.08 4.59 -4.32
N GLU A 18 -4.23 5.04 -3.08
CA GLU A 18 -5.03 4.38 -2.04
C GLU A 18 -6.50 4.26 -2.47
N VAL A 19 -7.13 5.39 -2.81
CA VAL A 19 -8.55 5.44 -3.22
C VAL A 19 -8.81 4.57 -4.44
N ILE A 20 -7.96 4.65 -5.47
CA ILE A 20 -8.12 3.83 -6.69
C ILE A 20 -7.98 2.34 -6.35
N SER A 21 -7.01 1.97 -5.53
CA SER A 21 -6.77 0.57 -5.17
C SER A 21 -7.92 -0.02 -4.34
N ASP A 22 -8.46 0.73 -3.39
CA ASP A 22 -9.59 0.30 -2.57
C ASP A 22 -10.90 0.27 -3.36
N HIS A 23 -11.08 1.20 -4.29
CA HIS A 23 -12.21 1.18 -5.22
C HIS A 23 -12.15 -0.07 -6.12
N GLN A 24 -10.99 -0.38 -6.72
CA GLN A 24 -10.79 -1.60 -7.51
C GLN A 24 -11.12 -2.85 -6.69
N LYS A 25 -10.67 -2.92 -5.44
CA LYS A 25 -10.95 -4.03 -4.52
C LYS A 25 -12.43 -4.16 -4.17
N SER A 26 -13.10 -3.04 -3.95
CA SER A 26 -14.53 -2.99 -3.62
C SER A 26 -15.37 -3.49 -4.80
N VAL A 27 -15.17 -2.91 -5.98
CA VAL A 27 -15.85 -3.31 -7.22
C VAL A 27 -15.62 -4.79 -7.53
N PHE A 28 -14.38 -5.28 -7.38
CA PHE A 28 -14.08 -6.70 -7.60
C PHE A 28 -14.88 -7.63 -6.68
N LYS A 29 -15.04 -7.25 -5.40
CA LYS A 29 -15.74 -8.06 -4.40
C LYS A 29 -17.27 -8.03 -4.53
N GLU A 30 -17.82 -6.95 -5.09
CA GLU A 30 -19.27 -6.80 -5.29
C GLU A 30 -19.80 -7.75 -6.37
N ASP A 31 -18.97 -8.10 -7.36
CA ASP A 31 -19.34 -9.06 -8.41
C ASP A 31 -19.45 -10.50 -7.84
N PRO A 32 -20.65 -11.13 -7.89
CA PRO A 32 -20.83 -12.51 -7.45
C PRO A 32 -19.95 -13.53 -8.17
N GLN A 33 -19.51 -13.26 -9.41
CA GLN A 33 -18.63 -14.14 -10.17
C GLN A 33 -17.20 -14.18 -9.61
N ASN A 34 -16.85 -13.21 -8.76
CA ASN A 34 -15.55 -13.11 -8.09
C ASN A 34 -15.58 -13.70 -6.67
N ARG A 35 -16.70 -14.31 -6.26
CA ARG A 35 -16.75 -15.07 -5.01
C ARG A 35 -15.64 -16.12 -5.00
N ASN A 36 -14.89 -16.15 -3.90
CA ASN A 36 -13.74 -17.05 -3.71
C ASN A 36 -12.64 -16.90 -4.78
N LYS A 37 -12.52 -15.73 -5.40
CA LYS A 37 -11.34 -15.34 -6.18
C LYS A 37 -10.52 -14.29 -5.44
N PHE A 38 -9.26 -14.15 -5.84
CA PHE A 38 -8.38 -13.06 -5.40
C PHE A 38 -8.31 -12.01 -6.51
N ILE A 39 -8.15 -10.75 -6.12
CA ILE A 39 -7.99 -9.65 -7.07
C ILE A 39 -6.57 -9.67 -7.63
N ASN A 40 -6.44 -9.59 -8.95
CA ASN A 40 -5.17 -9.53 -9.67
C ASN A 40 -5.22 -8.58 -10.87
N VAL A 41 -6.17 -7.63 -10.87
CA VAL A 41 -6.42 -6.66 -11.94
C VAL A 41 -6.07 -5.24 -11.48
N GLY A 42 -5.84 -4.34 -12.42
CA GLY A 42 -5.50 -2.94 -12.12
C GLY A 42 -4.21 -2.83 -11.30
N LEU A 43 -4.21 -2.03 -10.24
CA LEU A 43 -3.05 -1.83 -9.36
C LEU A 43 -2.68 -3.11 -8.60
N TRP A 44 -3.65 -4.00 -8.37
CA TRP A 44 -3.43 -5.29 -7.73
C TRP A 44 -2.66 -6.27 -8.63
N LYS A 45 -2.49 -5.98 -9.93
CA LYS A 45 -1.58 -6.75 -10.78
C LYS A 45 -0.11 -6.41 -10.52
N LEU A 46 0.17 -5.23 -9.98
CA LEU A 46 1.52 -4.71 -9.75
C LEU A 46 2.02 -4.96 -8.32
N SER A 47 1.10 -5.03 -7.35
CA SER A 47 1.40 -5.31 -5.95
C SER A 47 0.23 -6.05 -5.29
N ARG A 48 0.51 -6.83 -4.25
CA ARG A 48 -0.51 -7.45 -3.39
C ARG A 48 -1.13 -6.47 -2.40
N HIS A 49 -0.49 -5.32 -2.18
CA HIS A 49 -0.96 -4.29 -1.23
C HIS A 49 -0.75 -2.88 -1.80
N PRO A 50 -1.32 -2.56 -2.97
CA PRO A 50 -1.16 -1.24 -3.59
C PRO A 50 -1.72 -0.11 -2.71
N ASN A 51 -2.75 -0.38 -1.91
CA ASN A 51 -3.32 0.57 -0.96
C ASN A 51 -2.30 1.01 0.10
N TYR A 52 -1.49 0.10 0.63
CA TYR A 52 -0.47 0.43 1.64
C TYR A 52 0.65 1.30 1.06
N PHE A 53 0.98 1.13 -0.22
CA PHE A 53 1.90 2.04 -0.90
C PHE A 53 1.34 3.47 -0.96
N GLY A 54 0.04 3.61 -1.26
CA GLY A 54 -0.66 4.89 -1.20
C GLY A 54 -0.61 5.52 0.19
N GLU A 55 -0.94 4.75 1.22
CA GLU A 55 -0.96 5.20 2.62
C GLU A 55 0.44 5.62 3.11
N ILE A 56 1.50 4.88 2.80
CA ILE A 56 2.86 5.29 3.17
C ILE A 56 3.28 6.54 2.39
N SER A 57 2.95 6.61 1.10
CA SER A 57 3.28 7.77 0.27
C SER A 57 2.59 9.04 0.78
N LEU A 58 1.31 8.97 1.17
CA LEU A 58 0.62 10.15 1.69
C LEU A 58 1.21 10.63 3.01
N TRP A 59 1.59 9.72 3.92
CA TRP A 59 2.23 10.12 5.18
C TRP A 59 3.62 10.72 4.95
N CYS A 60 4.37 10.22 3.97
CA CYS A 60 5.60 10.87 3.51
C CYS A 60 5.31 12.28 2.96
N GLY A 61 4.24 12.47 2.20
CA GLY A 61 3.81 13.78 1.69
C GLY A 61 3.50 14.78 2.82
N VAL A 62 2.77 14.34 3.85
CA VAL A 62 2.50 15.15 5.06
C VAL A 62 3.83 15.54 5.72
N THR A 63 4.73 14.60 5.93
CA THR A 63 6.04 14.87 6.53
C THR A 63 6.83 15.87 5.71
N ILE A 64 6.91 15.71 4.38
CA ILE A 64 7.63 16.62 3.48
C ILE A 64 7.07 18.06 3.56
N SER A 65 5.74 18.22 3.56
CA SER A 65 5.14 19.55 3.72
C SER A 65 5.47 20.14 5.08
N ALA A 66 5.43 19.33 6.15
CA ALA A 66 5.70 19.81 7.50
C ALA A 66 7.18 20.16 7.76
N LEU A 67 8.12 19.65 6.96
CA LEU A 67 9.55 20.00 7.10
C LEU A 67 9.83 21.51 6.98
N GLY A 68 8.98 22.26 6.27
CA GLY A 68 9.15 23.70 6.09
C GLY A 68 8.95 24.54 7.38
N ILE A 69 8.29 23.98 8.39
CA ILE A 69 8.02 24.62 9.69
C ILE A 69 8.76 23.92 10.84
N ALA A 70 9.61 22.96 10.51
CA ALA A 70 10.29 22.12 11.47
C ALA A 70 11.56 22.82 11.98
N HIS A 71 11.58 23.16 13.28
CA HIS A 71 12.76 23.68 13.97
C HIS A 71 13.61 22.51 14.52
N ASP A 72 14.22 22.68 15.70
CA ASP A 72 15.23 21.78 16.27
C ASP A 72 14.79 20.30 16.40
N TRP A 73 13.49 20.02 16.38
CA TRP A 73 12.91 18.67 16.55
C TRP A 73 12.26 18.11 15.28
N GLY A 74 12.60 18.63 14.10
CA GLY A 74 11.98 18.23 12.83
C GLY A 74 12.08 16.75 12.48
N PHE A 75 13.10 16.05 12.99
CA PHE A 75 13.24 14.60 12.81
C PHE A 75 12.08 13.81 13.42
N LEU A 76 11.38 14.33 14.43
CA LEU A 76 10.20 13.67 15.01
C LEU A 76 9.07 13.51 13.98
N MET A 77 9.03 14.33 12.93
CA MET A 77 8.02 14.21 11.87
C MET A 77 8.19 12.92 11.04
N LEU A 78 9.38 12.31 11.05
CA LEU A 78 9.62 11.01 10.43
C LEU A 78 8.96 9.87 11.22
N LEU A 79 8.61 10.07 12.49
CA LEU A 79 7.94 9.04 13.30
C LEU A 79 6.63 8.61 12.67
N SER A 80 5.87 9.52 12.07
CA SER A 80 4.58 9.19 11.42
C SER A 80 4.74 8.20 10.26
N PRO A 81 5.48 8.50 9.17
CA PRO A 81 5.63 7.57 8.05
C PRO A 81 6.36 6.29 8.44
N LEU A 82 7.35 6.36 9.36
CA LEU A 82 8.04 5.16 9.86
C LEU A 82 7.12 4.27 10.68
N TRP A 83 6.26 4.85 11.51
CA TRP A 83 5.28 4.12 12.31
C TRP A 83 4.23 3.47 11.42
N THR A 84 3.66 4.23 10.47
CA THR A 84 2.70 3.69 9.50
C THR A 84 3.33 2.57 8.68
N PHE A 85 4.54 2.76 8.16
CA PHE A 85 5.29 1.70 7.49
C PHE A 85 5.45 0.46 8.38
N THR A 86 5.83 0.64 9.64
CA THR A 86 6.04 -0.48 10.56
C THR A 86 4.75 -1.25 10.83
N LEU A 87 3.65 -0.54 11.10
CA LEU A 87 2.35 -1.15 11.34
C LEU A 87 1.88 -1.94 10.12
N LEU A 88 1.96 -1.35 8.93
CA LEU A 88 1.48 -1.97 7.71
C LEU A 88 2.36 -3.15 7.30
N CYS A 89 3.68 -2.99 7.32
CA CYS A 89 4.60 -4.00 6.81
C CYS A 89 4.80 -5.18 7.77
N PHE A 90 4.81 -4.95 9.09
CA PHE A 90 5.26 -5.97 10.04
C PHE A 90 4.24 -6.38 11.09
N LEU A 91 3.17 -5.61 11.30
CA LEU A 91 2.25 -5.83 12.43
C LEU A 91 0.83 -6.12 11.95
N SER A 92 0.06 -5.07 11.67
CA SER A 92 -1.39 -5.15 11.45
C SER A 92 -1.80 -5.17 9.98
N GLY A 93 -0.92 -4.81 9.04
CA GLY A 93 -1.25 -4.74 7.61
C GLY A 93 -1.04 -6.06 6.87
N ILE A 94 0.16 -6.24 6.31
CA ILE A 94 0.53 -7.31 5.37
C ILE A 94 0.50 -8.68 6.03
N PRO A 95 1.19 -8.93 7.17
CA PRO A 95 1.29 -10.29 7.71
C PRO A 95 -0.05 -10.97 7.99
N PRO A 96 -1.03 -10.34 8.68
CA PRO A 96 -2.31 -10.99 8.92
C PRO A 96 -3.14 -11.14 7.63
N THR A 97 -3.02 -10.20 6.68
CA THR A 97 -3.77 -10.24 5.42
C THR A 97 -3.27 -11.36 4.51
N GLU A 98 -1.95 -11.48 4.35
CA GLU A 98 -1.30 -12.57 3.60
C GLU A 98 -1.61 -13.92 4.24
N LYS A 99 -1.50 -14.05 5.56
CA LYS A 99 -1.81 -15.30 6.26
C LYS A 99 -3.25 -15.77 5.99
N ARG A 100 -4.22 -14.85 6.01
CA ARG A 100 -5.62 -15.16 5.69
C ARG A 100 -5.79 -15.58 4.23
N ALA A 101 -5.13 -14.88 3.31
CA ALA A 101 -5.18 -15.21 1.88
C ALA A 101 -4.52 -16.57 1.58
N ASP A 102 -3.38 -16.87 2.21
CA ASP A 102 -2.67 -18.13 2.09
C ASP A 102 -3.47 -19.33 2.62
N ILE A 103 -4.22 -19.13 3.69
CA ILE A 103 -5.16 -20.16 4.18
C ILE A 103 -6.31 -20.35 3.19
N LYS A 104 -6.88 -19.25 2.67
CA LYS A 104 -8.06 -19.30 1.79
C LYS A 104 -7.75 -19.87 0.40
N PHE A 105 -6.58 -19.57 -0.14
CA PHE A 105 -6.19 -19.89 -1.52
C PHE A 105 -5.03 -20.89 -1.60
N LYS A 106 -4.77 -21.64 -0.53
CA LYS A 106 -3.67 -22.59 -0.42
C LYS A 106 -3.53 -23.50 -1.63
N ASP A 107 -4.66 -24.09 -2.06
CA ASP A 107 -4.71 -25.09 -3.12
C ASP A 107 -5.02 -24.47 -4.51
N ASN A 108 -5.05 -23.14 -4.63
CA ASN A 108 -5.28 -22.45 -5.89
C ASN A 108 -3.95 -22.21 -6.63
N PRO A 109 -3.69 -22.87 -7.78
CA PRO A 109 -2.43 -22.74 -8.50
C PRO A 109 -2.19 -21.32 -9.02
N ASP A 110 -3.24 -20.63 -9.49
CA ASP A 110 -3.14 -19.26 -10.01
C ASP A 110 -2.70 -18.27 -8.93
N TYR A 111 -3.15 -18.49 -7.68
CA TYR A 111 -2.74 -17.67 -6.54
C TYR A 111 -1.26 -17.86 -6.20
N GLN A 112 -0.77 -19.10 -6.24
CA GLN A 112 0.65 -19.40 -6.01
C GLN A 112 1.53 -18.79 -7.09
N GLU A 113 1.10 -18.87 -8.36
CA GLU A 113 1.79 -18.24 -9.48
C GLU A 113 1.80 -16.72 -9.34
N TYR A 114 0.66 -16.11 -9.01
CA TYR A 114 0.55 -14.68 -8.75
C TYR A 114 1.52 -14.21 -7.66
N LYS A 115 1.61 -14.92 -6.53
CA LYS A 115 2.61 -14.63 -5.48
C LYS A 115 4.05 -14.77 -5.99
N LYS A 116 4.33 -15.80 -6.78
CA LYS A 116 5.68 -16.04 -7.33
C LYS A 116 6.12 -14.93 -8.29
N ILE A 117 5.24 -14.50 -9.18
CA ILE A 117 5.50 -13.42 -10.14
C ILE A 117 5.77 -12.11 -9.41
N LEU A 118 4.97 -11.80 -8.38
CA LEU A 118 5.13 -10.57 -7.63
C LEU A 118 6.35 -10.57 -6.71
N ARG A 119 6.82 -11.73 -6.26
CA ARG A 119 8.11 -11.83 -5.56
C ARG A 119 9.31 -11.58 -6.48
N SER A 120 9.19 -11.85 -7.78
CA SER A 120 10.30 -11.64 -8.72
C SER A 120 10.35 -10.24 -9.34
N HIS A 121 9.32 -9.40 -9.13
CA HIS A 121 9.24 -8.05 -9.69
C HIS A 121 9.20 -6.99 -8.58
N PRO A 122 10.27 -6.18 -8.40
CA PRO A 122 10.40 -5.26 -7.27
C PRO A 122 9.66 -3.91 -7.45
N VAL A 123 8.74 -3.79 -8.42
CA VAL A 123 8.27 -2.49 -8.94
C VAL A 123 7.52 -1.65 -7.89
N LEU A 124 6.97 -2.26 -6.83
CA LEU A 124 6.28 -1.58 -5.73
C LEU A 124 6.54 -2.31 -4.40
N LEU A 125 7.79 -2.33 -3.93
CA LEU A 125 8.15 -2.98 -2.67
C LEU A 125 7.45 -2.35 -1.47
N LEU A 126 6.56 -3.11 -0.84
CA LEU A 126 6.38 -3.15 0.60
C LEU A 126 6.32 -4.62 1.05
N LEU A 127 7.46 -5.27 0.87
CA LEU A 127 7.85 -6.60 1.36
C LEU A 127 7.44 -7.82 0.51
N GLU A 128 8.49 -8.53 0.09
CA GLU A 128 8.53 -9.91 -0.43
C GLU A 128 7.74 -10.91 0.45
#